data_AF-A0A920SB13-F1
#
_entry.id   AF-A0A920SB13-F1
#
_cell.length_a   1.000
_cell.length_b   1.000
_cell.length_c   1.000
_cell.angle_alpha   90.00
_cell.angle_beta   90.00
_cell.angle_gamma   90.00
#
_symmetry.space_group_name_H-M   'P 1'
#
loop_
_entity.id
_entity.type
_entity.pdbx_description
1 polymer ?
#
loop_
_entity_poly.entity_id
_entity_poly.type
_entity_poly.pdbx_seq_one_letter_code
_entity_poly.pdbx_strand_id
1 'polypeptide(L)' 'MTYKQILDAVVELSPATSVEDFPSSPNESSGENYSRGPLSGHRLFEDLGWTPKFDLKAGLLDYIKWRQNYGFLD' A
#
# COMPACT_ATOMS: atom_id res chain seq x y z
N MET A 1 -0.74 8.21 5.27
CA MET A 1 -1.14 6.86 4.84
C MET A 1 -1.22 5.99 6.08
N THR A 2 -2.35 5.36 6.32
CA THR A 2 -2.52 4.37 7.40
C THR A 2 -2.91 3.02 6.80
N TYR A 3 -2.74 1.95 7.58
CA TYR A 3 -3.21 0.62 7.19
C TYR A 3 -4.71 0.62 6.81
N LYS A 4 -5.54 1.27 7.64
CA LYS A 4 -6.98 1.43 7.37
C LYS A 4 -7.27 2.13 6.04
N GLN A 5 -6.52 3.20 5.70
CA GLN A 5 -6.69 3.90 4.43
C GLN A 5 -6.41 3.00 3.22
N ILE A 6 -5.49 2.03 3.35
CA ILE A 6 -5.20 1.04 2.31
C ILE A 6 -6.36 0.06 2.19
N LEU A 7 -6.85 -0.48 3.31
CA LEU A 7 -8.00 -1.40 3.31
C LEU A 7 -9.26 -0.77 2.73
N ASP A 8 -9.58 0.45 3.16
CA ASP A 8 -10.74 1.20 2.65
C ASP A 8 -10.62 1.41 1.13
N ALA A 9 -9.42 1.73 0.63
CA ALA A 9 -9.19 1.89 -0.81
C ALA A 9 -9.30 0.57 -1.59
N VAL A 10 -8.88 -0.56 -1.00
CA VAL A 10 -9.06 -1.89 -1.62
C VAL A 10 -10.54 -2.24 -1.73
N VAL A 11 -11.32 -2.03 -0.68
CA VAL A 11 -12.78 -2.28 -0.69
C VAL A 11 -13.50 -1.38 -1.70
N GLU A 12 -13.08 -0.11 -1.81
CA GLU A 12 -13.64 0.81 -2.80
C GLU A 12 -13.35 0.36 -4.25
N LEU A 13 -12.13 -0.10 -4.52
CA LEU A 13 -11.72 -0.53 -5.87
C LEU A 13 -12.21 -1.94 -6.24
N SER A 14 -12.46 -2.80 -5.25
CA SER A 14 -12.95 -4.16 -5.43
C SER A 14 -14.04 -4.47 -4.39
N PRO A 15 -15.30 -4.09 -4.66
CA PRO A 15 -16.39 -4.24 -3.69
C PRO A 15 -16.71 -5.68 -3.29
N ALA A 16 -16.27 -6.66 -4.09
CA ALA A 16 -16.41 -8.08 -3.80
C ALA A 16 -15.37 -8.60 -2.80
N THR A 17 -14.36 -7.80 -2.45
CA THR A 17 -13.31 -8.19 -1.51
C THR A 17 -13.84 -8.17 -0.07
N SER A 18 -13.73 -9.31 0.61
CA SER A 18 -13.92 -9.39 2.07
C SER A 18 -12.58 -9.19 2.77
N VAL A 19 -12.52 -8.26 3.72
CA VAL A 19 -11.34 -8.01 4.54
C VAL A 19 -11.60 -8.56 5.95
N GLU A 20 -10.77 -9.49 6.39
CA GLU A 20 -10.84 -10.08 7.74
C GLU A 20 -9.64 -9.62 8.55
N ASP A 21 -9.87 -8.83 9.61
CA ASP A 21 -8.84 -8.45 10.57
C ASP A 21 -8.72 -9.55 11.63
N PHE A 22 -7.64 -10.34 11.55
CA PHE A 22 -7.27 -11.27 12.61
C PHE A 22 -6.39 -10.55 13.62
N PRO A 23 -6.64 -10.68 14.94
CA PRO A 23 -5.72 -10.17 15.93
C PRO A 23 -4.36 -10.86 15.75
N SER A 24 -3.31 -10.07 15.50
CA SER A 24 -1.95 -10.57 15.35
C SER A 24 -1.55 -11.40 16.56
N SER A 25 -1.12 -12.65 16.36
CA SER A 25 -0.46 -13.43 17.41
C SER A 25 0.75 -12.64 17.91
N PRO A 26 0.94 -12.52 19.24
CA PRO A 26 2.08 -11.82 19.80
C PRO A 26 3.34 -12.69 19.68
N ASN A 27 3.92 -12.78 18.49
CA ASN A 27 5.33 -13.10 18.21
C ASN A 27 5.53 -13.30 16.70
N GLU A 28 6.08 -12.29 16.02
CA GLU A 28 7.48 -12.31 15.58
C GLU A 28 7.86 -10.87 15.23
N SER A 29 8.93 -10.41 15.86
CA SER A 29 9.53 -9.09 15.72
C SER A 29 9.71 -8.65 14.26
N SER A 30 8.74 -7.89 13.74
CA SER A 30 8.88 -7.14 12.48
C SER A 30 8.86 -5.64 12.77
N GLY A 31 9.93 -5.13 13.40
CA GLY A 31 10.31 -3.72 13.32
C GLY A 31 9.26 -2.64 13.67
N GLU A 32 8.25 -2.95 14.50
CA GLU A 32 7.09 -2.07 14.78
C GLU A 32 7.45 -0.71 15.43
N ASN A 33 8.72 -0.50 15.80
CA ASN A 33 9.21 0.77 16.35
C ASN A 33 9.79 1.74 15.32
N TYR A 34 9.79 1.41 14.03
CA TYR A 34 10.16 2.35 12.96
C TYR A 34 8.93 2.96 12.30
N SER A 35 8.10 3.66 13.08
CA SER A 35 7.14 4.62 12.52
C SER A 35 7.89 5.88 12.08
N ARG A 36 8.76 5.74 11.08
CA ARG A 36 9.26 6.89 10.33
C ARG A 36 8.06 7.38 9.55
N GLY A 37 7.48 8.50 9.97
CA GLY A 37 6.38 9.14 9.27
C GLY A 37 6.69 9.38 7.79
N PRO A 38 5.80 10.06 7.05
CA PRO A 38 5.95 10.26 5.61
C PRO A 38 7.38 10.69 5.24
N LEU A 39 8.01 9.96 4.31
CA LEU A 39 9.32 10.34 3.80
C LEU A 39 9.23 11.71 3.13
N SER A 40 10.17 12.60 3.44
CA SER A 40 10.25 13.88 2.75
C SER A 40 10.75 13.67 1.31
N GLY A 41 9.96 14.11 0.33
CA GLY A 41 10.33 14.11 -1.08
C GLY A 41 11.12 15.34 -1.53
N HIS A 42 11.48 16.25 -0.61
CA HIS A 42 12.05 17.56 -0.93
C HIS A 42 13.28 17.50 -1.84
N ARG A 43 14.28 16.67 -1.50
CA ARG A 43 15.47 16.50 -2.34
C ARG A 43 15.19 15.86 -3.69
N LEU A 44 14.27 14.89 -3.74
CA LEU A 44 13.86 14.29 -5.01
C LEU A 44 13.23 15.34 -5.93
N PHE A 45 12.43 16.24 -5.37
CA PHE A 45 11.84 17.35 -6.11
C PHE A 45 12.89 18.38 -6.56
N GLU A 46 13.70 18.89 -5.65
CA GLU A 46 14.67 19.96 -5.97
C GLU A 46 15.81 19.49 -6.86
N ASP A 47 16.39 18.33 -6.57
CA ASP A 47 17.60 17.86 -7.25
C ASP A 47 17.28 17.16 -8.57
N LEU A 48 16.12 16.48 -8.66
CA LEU A 48 15.77 15.61 -9.78
C LEU A 48 14.48 16.02 -10.51
N GLY A 49 13.78 17.06 -10.05
CA GLY A 49 12.47 17.43 -10.60
C GLY A 49 11.41 16.34 -10.42
N TRP A 50 11.64 15.40 -9.48
CA TRP A 50 10.76 14.26 -9.31
C TRP A 50 9.44 14.69 -8.66
N THR A 51 8.35 14.17 -9.22
CA THR A 51 7.00 14.32 -8.66
C THR A 51 6.29 12.96 -8.69
N PRO A 52 5.48 12.63 -7.65
CA PRO A 52 4.70 11.40 -7.66
C PRO A 52 3.66 11.46 -8.78
N LYS A 53 3.68 10.46 -9.67
CA LYS A 53 2.75 10.37 -10.80
C LYS A 53 1.45 9.65 -10.47
N PHE A 54 1.46 8.84 -9.41
CA PHE A 54 0.37 7.97 -9.03
C PHE A 54 0.05 8.16 -7.56
N ASP A 55 -1.24 8.16 -7.25
CA ASP A 55 -1.75 8.12 -5.90
C ASP A 55 -1.99 6.67 -5.44
N LEU A 56 -2.52 6.51 -4.23
CA LEU A 56 -2.84 5.19 -3.67
C LEU A 56 -3.79 4.41 -4.58
N LYS A 57 -4.86 5.04 -5.08
CA LYS A 57 -5.91 4.34 -5.82
C LYS A 57 -5.41 3.90 -7.19
N ALA A 58 -4.67 4.76 -7.89
CA ALA A 58 -4.06 4.41 -9.17
C ALA A 58 -3.08 3.25 -9.02
N GLY A 59 -2.22 3.29 -7.99
CA GLY A 59 -1.28 2.20 -7.70
C GLY A 59 -1.97 0.89 -7.33
N LEU A 60 -2.97 0.92 -6.44
CA LEU A 60 -3.73 -0.27 -6.05
C LEU A 60 -4.51 -0.88 -7.22
N LEU A 61 -5.16 -0.05 -8.04
CA LEU A 61 -5.91 -0.51 -9.19
C LEU A 61 -5.00 -1.23 -10.20
N ASP A 62 -3.83 -0.67 -10.50
CA ASP A 62 -2.87 -1.29 -11.40
C ASP A 62 -2.31 -2.59 -10.84
N TYR A 63 -2.00 -2.61 -9.54
CA TYR A 63 -1.57 -3.82 -8.84
C TYR A 63 -2.63 -4.93 -8.88
N ILE A 64 -3.90 -4.63 -8.60
CA ILE A 64 -4.99 -5.61 -8.67
C ILE A 64 -5.11 -6.20 -10.08
N LYS A 65 -5.04 -5.37 -11.13
CA LYS A 65 -5.05 -5.84 -12.52
C LYS A 65 -3.86 -6.74 -12.81
N TRP A 66 -2.66 -6.36 -12.37
CA TRP A 66 -1.48 -7.20 -12.50
C TRP A 66 -1.66 -8.54 -11.80
N ARG A 67 -2.20 -8.58 -10.57
CA ARG A 67 -2.49 -9.82 -9.85
C ARG A 67 -3.49 -10.73 -10.55
N GLN A 68 -4.50 -10.16 -11.20
CA GLN A 68 -5.49 -10.92 -11.98
C GLN A 68 -4.87 -11.54 -13.24
N ASN A 69 -3.92 -10.83 -13.87
CA ASN A 69 -3.34 -11.26 -15.14
C ASN A 69 -2.17 -12.25 -14.99
N TYR A 70 -1.43 -12.18 -13.88
CA TYR A 70 -0.18 -12.93 -13.71
C TYR A 70 -0.22 -14.01 -12.61
N GLY A 71 -1.38 -14.25 -11.99
CA GLY A 71 -1.59 -15.35 -11.06
C GLY A 71 -0.65 -15.37 -9.85
N PHE A 72 -0.71 -16.43 -9.06
CA PHE A 72 0.36 -16.78 -8.13
C PHE A 72 1.31 -17.71 -8.89
N LEU A 73 2.62 -17.49 -8.73
CA LEU A 73 3.59 -18.53 -9.11
C LEU A 73 3.31 -19.70 -8.18
N ASP A 74 3.02 -20.87 -8.76
CA ASP A 74 2.87 -22.15 -8.08
C ASP A 74 4.22 -22.60 -7.48
#